data_AF-A0A1Q6UBG9-F1
#
_entry.id   AF-A0A1Q6UBG9-F1
#
_cell.length_a   1.000
_cell.length_b   1.000
_cell.length_c   1.000
_cell.angle_alpha   90.00
_cell.angle_beta   90.00
_cell.angle_gamma   90.00
#
_symmetry.space_group_name_H-M   'P 1'
#
loop_
_entity.id
_entity.type
_entity.pdbx_description
1 polymer ?
#
loop_
_entity_poly.entity_id
_entity_poly.type
_entity_poly.pdbx_seq_one_letter_code
_entity_poly.pdbx_strand_id
1 'polypeptide(L)'
;MKTFTAFLFALLFCSNAVADNADRTKGVYDQEKLKKDIVVYRKELEKCDKNFDEMAHKAYSTAEMVESIYSFVNCCKVLTEKIIDEQYSKRAEEHKKALTAYIQAAYHISNIIYQTADVCHPRCGTMYIVIGKDTAARKARTIVEDYIRALDARVI
;
A
#
# COMPACT_ATOMS: atom_id res chain seq x y z
N MET A 1 22.72 21.31 35.12
CA MET A 1 22.20 22.05 33.94
C MET A 1 22.28 21.26 32.62
N LYS A 2 22.41 19.92 32.63
CA LYS A 2 22.40 19.08 31.40
C LYS A 2 21.30 18.01 31.37
N THR A 3 20.62 17.78 32.48
CA THR A 3 19.52 16.80 32.60
C THR A 3 18.13 17.40 32.40
N PHE A 4 17.97 18.72 32.60
CA PHE A 4 16.70 19.43 32.43
C PHE A 4 16.31 19.66 30.95
N THR A 5 17.29 19.74 30.05
CA THR A 5 17.06 19.96 28.62
C THR A 5 16.56 18.72 27.88
N ALA A 6 16.88 17.52 28.38
CA ALA A 6 16.40 16.26 27.78
C ALA A 6 14.91 16.00 28.07
N PHE A 7 14.43 16.36 29.27
CA PHE A 7 13.02 16.21 29.63
C PHE A 7 12.10 17.18 28.89
N LEU A 8 12.59 18.39 28.55
CA LEU A 8 11.82 19.38 27.80
C LEU A 8 11.57 18.93 26.34
N PHE A 9 12.55 18.26 25.72
CA PHE A 9 12.43 17.73 24.36
C PHE A 9 11.48 16.52 24.28
N ALA A 10 11.49 15.64 25.28
CA ALA A 10 10.55 14.50 25.31
C ALA A 10 9.08 14.96 25.40
N LEU A 11 8.79 16.01 26.17
CA LEU A 11 7.43 16.55 26.29
C LEU A 11 6.96 17.29 25.03
N LEU A 12 7.85 17.94 24.28
CA LEU A 12 7.53 18.62 23.02
C LEU A 12 7.18 17.63 21.89
N PHE A 13 7.85 16.46 21.82
CA PHE A 13 7.54 15.45 20.81
C PHE A 13 6.34 14.55 21.16
N CYS A 14 6.04 14.35 22.44
CA CYS A 14 4.81 13.65 22.84
C CYS A 14 3.54 14.49 22.63
N SER A 15 3.65 15.82 22.55
CA SER A 15 2.50 16.71 22.38
C SER A 15 1.93 16.70 20.95
N ASN A 16 2.77 16.47 19.94
CA ASN A 16 2.32 16.45 18.53
C ASN A 16 1.49 15.19 18.18
N ALA A 17 1.72 14.07 18.87
CA ALA A 17 0.92 12.87 18.68
C ALA A 17 -0.50 12.98 19.28
N VAL A 18 -0.66 13.87 20.29
CA VAL A 18 -1.92 14.04 21.03
C VAL A 18 -2.76 15.21 20.50
N ALA A 19 -2.12 16.26 19.96
CA ALA A 19 -2.82 17.44 19.41
C ALA A 19 -3.56 17.18 18.08
N ASP A 20 -3.16 16.15 17.32
CA ASP A 20 -3.71 15.83 16.00
C ASP A 20 -5.14 15.22 16.05
N ASN A 21 -5.63 14.89 17.24
CA ASN A 21 -7.00 14.40 17.45
C ASN A 21 -8.03 15.51 17.74
N ALA A 22 -7.57 16.75 17.99
CA ALA A 22 -8.44 17.84 18.43
C ALA A 22 -9.38 18.38 17.33
N ASP A 23 -9.04 18.13 16.06
CA ASP A 23 -9.84 18.58 14.91
C ASP A 23 -10.70 17.45 14.30
N ARG A 24 -11.09 16.44 15.09
CA ARG A 24 -12.22 15.57 14.72
C ARG A 24 -13.52 16.32 14.97
N THR A 25 -13.81 17.29 14.12
CA THR A 25 -15.08 18.01 14.12
C THR A 25 -16.24 17.00 14.07
N LYS A 26 -17.14 17.15 15.05
CA LYS A 26 -18.46 16.51 15.16
C LYS A 26 -19.32 16.83 13.92
N GLY A 27 -19.07 16.12 12.82
CA GLY A 27 -20.10 15.82 11.82
C GLY A 27 -20.56 14.39 12.06
N VAL A 28 -21.86 14.11 11.94
CA VAL A 28 -22.33 12.72 11.88
C VAL A 28 -21.67 12.09 10.66
N TYR A 29 -20.65 11.27 10.89
CA TYR A 29 -20.01 10.51 9.83
C TYR A 29 -21.07 9.58 9.22
N ASP A 30 -21.30 9.68 7.92
CA ASP A 30 -22.31 8.88 7.22
C ASP A 30 -21.85 7.41 7.15
N GLN A 31 -22.21 6.65 8.19
CA GLN A 31 -21.86 5.24 8.31
C GLN A 31 -22.49 4.39 7.19
N GLU A 32 -23.68 4.76 6.70
CA GLU A 32 -24.32 4.04 5.59
C GLU A 32 -23.55 4.23 4.29
N LYS A 33 -23.09 5.45 4.04
CA LYS A 33 -22.21 5.74 2.91
C LYS A 33 -20.90 4.95 3.04
N LEU A 34 -20.24 4.96 4.20
CA LEU A 34 -18.99 4.20 4.36
C LEU A 34 -19.18 2.69 4.10
N LYS A 35 -20.27 2.10 4.60
CA LYS A 35 -20.57 0.68 4.34
C LYS A 35 -20.70 0.40 2.83
N LYS A 36 -21.35 1.30 2.08
CA LYS A 36 -21.47 1.20 0.61
C LYS A 36 -20.12 1.37 -0.08
N ASP A 37 -19.32 2.37 0.33
CA ASP A 37 -18.00 2.64 -0.23
C ASP A 37 -17.06 1.44 -0.03
N ILE A 38 -17.04 0.82 1.15
CA ILE A 38 -16.25 -0.38 1.43
C ILE A 38 -16.60 -1.53 0.47
N VAL A 39 -17.89 -1.76 0.19
CA VAL A 39 -18.32 -2.79 -0.78
C VAL A 39 -17.80 -2.46 -2.18
N VAL A 40 -17.80 -1.19 -2.58
CA VAL A 40 -17.25 -0.75 -3.86
C VAL A 40 -15.74 -0.99 -3.88
N TYR A 41 -14.99 -0.62 -2.85
CA TYR A 41 -13.54 -0.83 -2.80
C TYR A 41 -13.15 -2.31 -2.91
N ARG A 42 -13.88 -3.20 -2.22
CA ARG A 42 -13.67 -4.66 -2.33
C ARG A 42 -13.89 -5.15 -3.77
N LYS A 43 -14.96 -4.71 -4.43
CA LYS A 43 -15.24 -5.05 -5.84
C LYS A 43 -14.17 -4.52 -6.80
N GLU A 44 -13.66 -3.32 -6.58
CA GLU A 44 -12.58 -2.77 -7.41
C GLU A 44 -11.28 -3.54 -7.20
N LEU A 45 -10.98 -3.99 -5.96
CA LEU A 45 -9.83 -4.84 -5.70
C LEU A 45 -9.95 -6.20 -6.40
N GLU A 46 -11.13 -6.83 -6.34
CA GLU A 46 -11.42 -8.08 -7.07
C GLU A 46 -11.23 -7.92 -8.59
N LYS A 47 -11.58 -6.76 -9.15
CA LYS A 47 -11.31 -6.46 -10.57
C LYS A 47 -9.81 -6.34 -10.85
N CYS A 48 -9.03 -5.72 -9.96
CA CYS A 48 -7.58 -5.67 -10.10
C CYS A 48 -6.98 -7.09 -10.11
N ASP A 49 -7.39 -7.94 -9.17
CA ASP A 49 -6.95 -9.34 -9.08
C ASP A 49 -7.29 -10.12 -10.35
N LYS A 50 -8.55 -10.04 -10.82
CA LYS A 50 -8.99 -10.73 -12.03
C LYS A 50 -8.23 -10.27 -13.29
N ASN A 51 -8.02 -8.95 -13.44
CA ASN A 51 -7.27 -8.43 -14.58
C ASN A 51 -5.80 -8.89 -14.57
N PHE A 52 -5.19 -8.93 -13.38
CA PHE A 52 -3.84 -9.47 -13.21
C PHE A 52 -3.78 -10.94 -13.63
N ASP A 53 -4.69 -11.77 -13.12
CA ASP A 53 -4.76 -13.18 -13.48
C ASP A 53 -4.94 -13.38 -14.98
N GLU A 54 -5.87 -12.64 -15.61
CA GLU A 54 -6.10 -12.74 -17.06
C GLU A 54 -4.89 -12.32 -17.89
N MET A 55 -4.20 -11.25 -17.52
CA MET A 55 -2.99 -10.79 -18.20
C MET A 55 -1.83 -11.78 -18.00
N ALA A 56 -1.65 -12.28 -16.77
CA ALA A 56 -0.59 -13.23 -16.45
C ALA A 56 -0.79 -14.58 -17.16
N HIS A 57 -2.04 -15.07 -17.27
CA HIS A 57 -2.35 -16.31 -18.00
C HIS A 57 -2.11 -16.19 -19.50
N LYS A 58 -2.23 -14.99 -20.08
CA LYS A 58 -2.03 -14.75 -21.51
C LYS A 58 -0.57 -14.40 -21.86
N ALA A 59 0.29 -14.17 -20.87
CA ALA A 59 1.68 -13.78 -21.10
C ALA A 59 2.51 -14.94 -21.66
N TYR A 60 3.22 -14.71 -22.75
CA TYR A 60 4.11 -15.68 -23.41
C TYR A 60 5.59 -15.46 -23.06
N SER A 61 5.91 -14.30 -22.48
CA SER A 61 7.28 -13.88 -22.19
C SER A 61 7.41 -13.31 -20.79
N THR A 62 8.65 -13.29 -20.28
CA THR A 62 8.97 -12.59 -19.03
C THR A 62 8.56 -11.11 -19.09
N ALA A 63 8.70 -10.44 -20.23
CA ALA A 63 8.33 -9.04 -20.37
C ALA A 63 6.82 -8.83 -20.18
N GLU A 64 5.98 -9.67 -20.80
CA GLU A 64 4.53 -9.60 -20.66
C GLU A 64 4.07 -9.96 -19.23
N MET A 65 4.73 -10.91 -18.57
CA MET A 65 4.47 -11.20 -17.14
C MET A 65 4.84 -10.01 -16.25
N VAL A 66 5.95 -9.32 -16.55
CA VAL A 66 6.34 -8.11 -15.82
C VAL A 66 5.34 -6.97 -16.06
N GLU A 67 4.81 -6.85 -17.27
CA GLU A 67 3.77 -5.88 -17.61
C GLU A 67 2.47 -6.15 -16.84
N SER A 68 2.03 -7.40 -16.74
CA SER A 68 0.85 -7.74 -15.93
C SER A 68 1.03 -7.34 -14.47
N ILE A 69 2.22 -7.57 -13.91
CA ILE A 69 2.59 -7.17 -12.55
C ILE A 69 2.53 -5.64 -12.38
N TYR A 70 3.06 -4.86 -13.32
CA TYR A 70 3.00 -3.40 -13.23
C TYR A 70 1.57 -2.86 -13.37
N SER A 71 0.79 -3.45 -14.26
CA SER A 71 -0.64 -3.15 -14.40
C SER A 71 -1.39 -3.39 -13.08
N PHE A 72 -1.11 -4.51 -12.42
CA PHE A 72 -1.69 -4.86 -11.12
C PHE A 72 -1.31 -3.87 -10.01
N VAL A 73 -0.02 -3.52 -9.89
CA VAL A 73 0.43 -2.52 -8.90
C VAL A 73 -0.20 -1.16 -9.16
N ASN A 74 -0.31 -0.74 -10.41
CA ASN A 74 -0.97 0.52 -10.75
C ASN A 74 -2.45 0.50 -10.35
N CYS A 75 -3.16 -0.59 -10.62
CA CYS A 75 -4.55 -0.76 -10.20
C CYS A 75 -4.71 -0.65 -8.67
N CYS A 76 -3.88 -1.36 -7.91
CA CYS A 76 -3.88 -1.30 -6.45
C CYS A 76 -3.52 0.11 -5.93
N LYS A 77 -2.54 0.78 -6.54
CA LYS A 77 -2.13 2.14 -6.17
C LYS A 77 -3.27 3.13 -6.39
N VAL A 78 -3.89 3.13 -7.57
CA VAL A 78 -5.03 4.01 -7.90
C VAL A 78 -6.19 3.78 -6.93
N LEU A 79 -6.52 2.52 -6.61
CA LEU A 79 -7.56 2.20 -5.64
C LEU A 79 -7.19 2.69 -4.23
N THR A 80 -5.94 2.52 -3.80
CA THR A 80 -5.48 3.03 -2.51
C THR A 80 -5.56 4.55 -2.45
N GLU A 81 -5.11 5.25 -3.50
CA GLU A 81 -5.16 6.71 -3.61
C GLU A 81 -6.61 7.22 -3.54
N LYS A 82 -7.54 6.53 -4.19
CA LYS A 82 -8.98 6.82 -4.08
C LYS A 82 -9.48 6.72 -2.65
N ILE A 83 -9.16 5.62 -1.95
CA ILE A 83 -9.54 5.44 -0.53
C ILE A 83 -8.94 6.56 0.33
N ILE A 84 -7.68 6.91 0.09
CA ILE A 84 -6.99 7.99 0.80
C ILE A 84 -7.72 9.34 0.59
N ASP A 85 -8.03 9.68 -0.66
CA ASP A 85 -8.71 10.94 -0.98
C ASP A 85 -10.11 11.02 -0.37
N GLU A 86 -10.85 9.91 -0.40
CA GLU A 86 -12.23 9.87 0.08
C GLU A 86 -12.33 9.78 1.61
N GLN A 87 -11.39 9.09 2.28
CA GLN A 87 -11.53 8.72 3.71
C GLN A 87 -10.42 9.27 4.62
N TYR A 88 -9.34 9.82 4.06
CA TYR A 88 -8.17 10.32 4.78
C TYR A 88 -7.74 11.72 4.29
N SER A 89 -8.70 12.51 3.81
CA SER A 89 -8.47 13.79 3.11
C SER A 89 -7.54 14.78 3.82
N LYS A 90 -7.59 14.86 5.16
CA LYS A 90 -6.72 15.76 5.95
C LYS A 90 -5.23 15.47 5.83
N ARG A 91 -4.85 14.22 5.54
CA ARG A 91 -3.45 13.79 5.39
C ARG A 91 -3.21 13.03 4.09
N ALA A 92 -4.05 13.29 3.07
CA ALA A 92 -4.01 12.54 1.83
C ALA A 92 -2.62 12.53 1.19
N GLU A 93 -1.95 13.69 1.17
CA GLU A 93 -0.61 13.82 0.60
C GLU A 93 0.45 12.98 1.34
N GLU A 94 0.42 12.98 2.68
CA GLU A 94 1.33 12.18 3.49
C GLU A 94 1.13 10.68 3.24
N HIS A 95 -0.13 10.24 3.20
CA HIS A 95 -0.48 8.86 2.91
C HIS A 95 -0.03 8.43 1.50
N LYS A 96 -0.23 9.26 0.48
CA LYS A 96 0.18 8.98 -0.91
C LYS A 96 1.70 8.90 -1.06
N LYS A 97 2.43 9.81 -0.40
CA LYS A 97 3.89 9.78 -0.37
C LYS A 97 4.41 8.51 0.32
N ALA A 98 3.83 8.14 1.46
CA ALA A 98 4.19 6.93 2.19
C ALA A 98 3.91 5.66 1.37
N LEU A 99 2.75 5.60 0.69
CA LEU A 99 2.39 4.50 -0.20
C LEU A 99 3.43 4.32 -1.32
N THR A 100 3.81 5.41 -1.99
CA THR A 100 4.79 5.37 -3.09
C THR A 100 6.15 4.88 -2.60
N ALA A 101 6.62 5.42 -1.47
CA ALA A 101 7.89 5.02 -0.87
C ALA A 101 7.89 3.54 -0.45
N TYR A 102 6.78 3.06 0.13
CA TYR A 102 6.64 1.66 0.52
C TYR A 102 6.68 0.71 -0.69
N ILE A 103 5.97 1.02 -1.77
CA ILE A 103 5.98 0.20 -3.00
C ILE A 103 7.40 0.16 -3.59
N GLN A 104 8.09 1.31 -3.66
CA GLN A 104 9.48 1.37 -4.14
C GLN A 104 10.42 0.51 -3.28
N ALA A 105 10.30 0.61 -1.96
CA ALA A 105 11.09 -0.20 -1.03
C ALA A 105 10.81 -1.69 -1.19
N ALA A 106 9.54 -2.09 -1.37
CA ALA A 106 9.16 -3.48 -1.61
C ALA A 106 9.80 -4.04 -2.89
N TYR A 107 9.81 -3.27 -3.99
CA TYR A 107 10.50 -3.66 -5.22
C TYR A 107 12.01 -3.78 -5.02
N HIS A 108 12.63 -2.83 -4.33
CA HIS A 108 14.05 -2.84 -4.08
C HIS A 108 14.48 -4.08 -3.28
N ILE A 109 13.80 -4.35 -2.16
CA ILE A 109 14.08 -5.50 -1.30
C ILE A 109 13.83 -6.81 -2.05
N SER A 110 12.71 -6.94 -2.77
CA SER A 110 12.44 -8.16 -3.53
C SER A 110 13.47 -8.39 -4.64
N ASN A 111 13.93 -7.33 -5.31
CA ASN A 111 15.00 -7.47 -6.30
C ASN A 111 16.30 -7.97 -5.64
N ILE A 112 16.67 -7.47 -4.46
CA ILE A 112 17.82 -7.99 -3.72
C ILE A 112 17.62 -9.48 -3.42
N ILE A 113 16.51 -9.86 -2.76
CA ILE A 113 16.24 -11.23 -2.33
C ILE A 113 16.34 -12.24 -3.49
N TYR A 114 15.73 -11.92 -4.64
CA TYR A 114 15.58 -12.89 -5.73
C TYR A 114 16.65 -12.76 -6.83
N GLN A 115 17.21 -11.58 -7.07
CA GLN A 115 18.19 -11.38 -8.16
C GLN A 115 19.64 -11.52 -7.70
N THR A 116 19.92 -11.38 -6.41
CA THR A 116 21.30 -11.44 -5.88
C THR A 116 21.57 -12.73 -5.11
N ALA A 117 20.78 -13.78 -5.33
CA ALA A 117 21.03 -15.08 -4.74
C ALA A 117 22.23 -15.76 -5.42
N ASP A 118 23.30 -16.04 -4.67
CA ASP A 118 24.55 -16.62 -5.22
C ASP A 118 24.32 -17.94 -5.98
N VAL A 119 23.41 -18.78 -5.47
CA VAL A 119 23.02 -20.06 -6.09
C VAL A 119 22.44 -19.89 -7.50
N CYS A 120 21.95 -18.69 -7.82
CA CYS A 120 21.30 -18.39 -9.08
C CYS A 120 22.23 -17.85 -10.17
N HIS A 121 23.48 -17.51 -9.85
CA HIS A 121 24.43 -17.05 -10.85
C HIS A 121 25.22 -18.22 -11.48
N PRO A 122 25.17 -18.47 -12.80
CA PRO A 122 24.31 -17.87 -13.85
C PRO A 122 23.07 -18.74 -14.21
N ARG A 123 22.65 -19.64 -13.32
CA ARG A 123 21.81 -20.80 -13.66
C ARG A 123 20.29 -20.57 -13.65
N CYS A 124 19.79 -19.51 -13.02
CA CYS A 124 18.34 -19.40 -12.74
C CYS A 124 17.47 -18.78 -13.86
N GLY A 125 18.04 -18.42 -15.02
CA GLY A 125 17.27 -17.83 -16.13
C GLY A 125 16.58 -16.50 -15.75
N THR A 126 15.50 -16.09 -16.41
CA THR A 126 14.83 -14.79 -16.11
C THR A 126 13.66 -14.90 -15.14
N MET A 127 13.28 -16.11 -14.72
CA MET A 127 12.09 -16.36 -13.90
C MET A 127 12.15 -15.67 -12.53
N TYR A 128 13.34 -15.55 -11.94
CA TYR A 128 13.52 -14.88 -10.65
C TYR A 128 13.11 -13.39 -10.69
N ILE A 129 13.16 -12.75 -11.87
CA ILE A 129 12.71 -11.36 -12.06
C ILE A 129 11.20 -11.27 -11.84
N VAL A 130 10.44 -12.22 -12.42
CA VAL A 130 8.99 -12.31 -12.29
C VAL A 130 8.62 -12.55 -10.84
N ILE A 131 9.24 -13.54 -10.19
CA ILE A 131 8.97 -13.90 -8.79
C ILE A 131 9.22 -12.71 -7.85
N GLY A 132 10.34 -12.01 -8.03
CA GLY A 132 10.67 -10.84 -7.20
C GLY A 132 9.67 -9.70 -7.37
N LYS A 133 9.29 -9.40 -8.63
CA LYS A 133 8.32 -8.33 -8.90
C LYS A 133 6.91 -8.69 -8.43
N ASP A 134 6.45 -9.92 -8.65
CA ASP A 134 5.16 -10.41 -8.16
C ASP A 134 5.09 -10.37 -6.63
N THR A 135 6.17 -10.78 -5.96
CA THR A 135 6.28 -10.68 -4.50
C THR A 135 6.15 -9.24 -4.01
N ALA A 136 6.80 -8.28 -4.69
CA ALA A 136 6.66 -6.87 -4.37
C ALA A 136 5.24 -6.35 -4.67
N ALA A 137 4.62 -6.78 -5.76
CA ALA A 137 3.30 -6.35 -6.17
C ALA A 137 2.20 -6.77 -5.20
N ARG A 138 2.30 -7.98 -4.63
CA ARG A 138 1.40 -8.43 -3.56
C ARG A 138 1.43 -7.50 -2.33
N LYS A 139 2.52 -6.76 -2.10
CA LYS A 139 2.57 -5.75 -1.03
C LYS A 139 1.66 -4.55 -1.31
N ALA A 140 1.49 -4.14 -2.57
CA ALA A 140 0.55 -3.08 -2.92
C ALA A 140 -0.90 -3.53 -2.66
N ARG A 141 -1.23 -4.78 -3.01
CA ARG A 141 -2.53 -5.40 -2.71
C ARG A 141 -2.82 -5.44 -1.21
N THR A 142 -1.87 -5.88 -0.39
CA THR A 142 -2.02 -5.92 1.08
C THR A 142 -2.34 -4.54 1.65
N ILE A 143 -1.73 -3.46 1.13
CA ILE A 143 -2.03 -2.12 1.62
C ILE A 143 -3.48 -1.71 1.33
N VAL A 144 -4.03 -2.05 0.16
CA VAL A 144 -5.47 -1.83 -0.13
C VAL A 144 -6.33 -2.54 0.91
N GLU A 145 -6.03 -3.81 1.19
CA GLU A 145 -6.76 -4.61 2.18
C GLU A 145 -6.68 -4.02 3.59
N ASP A 146 -5.51 -3.50 3.98
CA ASP A 146 -5.31 -2.87 5.29
C ASP A 146 -6.14 -1.59 5.42
N TYR A 147 -6.23 -0.76 4.38
CA TYR A 147 -7.13 0.40 4.37
C TYR A 147 -8.59 -0.02 4.48
N ILE A 148 -9.02 -1.01 3.68
CA ILE A 148 -10.39 -1.54 3.72
C ILE A 148 -10.70 -2.07 5.12
N ARG A 149 -9.81 -2.85 5.73
CA ARG A 149 -9.97 -3.42 7.09
C ARG A 149 -10.05 -2.33 8.15
N ALA A 150 -9.22 -1.29 8.04
CA ALA A 150 -9.24 -0.16 8.97
C ALA A 150 -10.54 0.65 8.89
N LEU A 151 -11.16 0.73 7.71
CA LEU A 151 -12.47 1.35 7.52
C LEU A 151 -13.60 0.45 8.02
N ASP A 152 -13.55 -0.85 7.74
CA ASP A 152 -14.53 -1.85 8.18
C ASP A 152 -14.64 -1.89 9.71
N ALA A 153 -13.51 -1.76 10.42
CA ALA A 153 -13.47 -1.67 11.87
C ALA A 153 -14.19 -0.42 12.45
N ARG A 154 -14.51 0.59 11.63
CA ARG A 154 -15.21 1.83 12.04
C ARG A 154 -16.72 1.77 11.79
N VAL A 155 -17.23 0.72 11.14
CA VAL A 155 -18.66 0.54 10.84
C VAL A 155 -19.35 -0.54 11.70
N ILE A 156 -18.62 -1.09 12.68
CA ILE A 156 -19.11 -1.97 13.75
C ILE A 156 -19.81 -1.10 14.80
#